data_AF-A0A4D8RWQ0-F1
#
_entry.id   AF-A0A4D8RWQ0-F1
#
_cell.length_a   1.000
_cell.length_b   1.000
_cell.length_c   1.000
_cell.angle_alpha   90.00
_cell.angle_beta   90.00
_cell.angle_gamma   90.00
#
_symmetry.space_group_name_H-M   'P 1'
#
loop_
_entity.id
_entity.type
_entity.pdbx_description
1 polymer ?
#
loop_
_entity_poly.entity_id
_entity_poly.type
_entity_poly.pdbx_seq_one_letter_code
_entity_poly.pdbx_strand_id
1 'polypeptide(L)'
;MTRDHVSGDNELEETLKEVKRRDWERAWNKAKIASARIKTHIFLEEEVLFPYLKGPDLDNWISELMMQHVAIWNLLDNILRLVEERDNETEVKLILLMQLLKAHNSIEEHSIYRELDKELAWNPNILFELRDSILPAGWKPKYM
;
A
#
# COMPACT_ATOMS: atom_id res chain seq x y z
N MET A 1 2.43 -2.57 10.08
CA MET A 1 1.17 -2.14 9.45
C MET A 1 0.97 -0.63 9.58
N THR A 2 0.42 -0.05 10.65
CA THR A 2 0.23 1.43 10.75
C THR A 2 1.51 2.27 10.55
N ARG A 3 2.67 1.81 11.07
CA ARG A 3 3.95 2.50 10.82
C ARG A 3 4.38 2.47 9.34
N ASP A 4 3.94 1.47 8.60
CA ASP A 4 4.21 1.35 7.16
C ASP A 4 3.36 2.35 6.38
N HIS A 5 2.12 2.64 6.82
CA HIS A 5 1.29 3.71 6.26
C HIS A 5 2.01 5.06 6.35
N VAL A 6 2.45 5.43 7.56
CA VAL A 6 3.17 6.68 7.80
C VAL A 6 4.44 6.76 6.97
N SER A 7 5.17 5.65 6.83
CA SER A 7 6.39 5.62 6.03
C SER A 7 6.07 5.83 4.55
N GLY A 8 5.09 5.10 4.01
CA GLY A 8 4.65 5.20 2.62
C GLY A 8 4.15 6.60 2.27
N ASP A 9 3.32 7.20 3.14
CA ASP A 9 2.81 8.56 2.95
C ASP A 9 3.95 9.58 2.92
N ASN A 10 4.91 9.50 3.84
CA ASN A 10 6.07 10.39 3.86
C ASN A 10 6.91 10.24 2.57
N GLU A 11 7.09 9.02 2.07
CA GLU A 11 7.87 8.75 0.87
C GLU A 11 7.17 9.28 -0.40
N LEU A 12 5.84 9.23 -0.45
CA LEU A 12 5.03 9.87 -1.51
C LEU A 12 5.07 11.40 -1.43
N GLU A 13 4.98 11.97 -0.22
CA GLU A 13 5.12 13.42 -0.02
C GLU A 13 6.49 13.94 -0.46
N GLU A 14 7.57 13.23 -0.11
CA GLU A 14 8.91 13.56 -0.58
C GLU A 14 9.02 13.42 -2.10
N THR A 15 8.42 12.38 -2.70
CA THR A 15 8.36 12.24 -4.16
C THR A 15 7.71 13.48 -4.80
N LEU A 16 6.57 13.93 -4.27
CA LEU A 16 5.87 15.12 -4.75
C LEU A 16 6.70 16.40 -4.61
N LYS A 17 7.44 16.56 -3.49
CA LYS A 17 8.35 17.70 -3.29
C LYS A 17 9.45 17.73 -4.35
N GLU A 18 10.04 16.59 -4.68
CA GLU A 18 11.10 16.50 -5.69
C GLU A 18 10.57 16.72 -7.12
N VAL A 19 9.36 16.21 -7.44
CA VAL A 19 8.66 16.52 -8.72
C VAL A 19 8.45 18.02 -8.87
N LYS A 20 7.98 18.72 -7.81
CA LYS A 20 7.79 20.18 -7.82
C LYS A 20 9.09 20.96 -8.01
N ARG A 21 10.19 20.43 -7.49
CA ARG A 21 11.55 20.98 -7.69
C ARG A 21 12.13 20.64 -9.07
N ARG A 22 11.46 19.78 -9.85
CA ARG A 22 11.93 19.20 -11.11
C ARG A 22 13.22 18.39 -10.95
N ASP A 23 13.48 17.86 -9.75
CA ASP A 23 14.57 16.92 -9.49
C ASP A 23 14.07 15.49 -9.76
N TRP A 24 14.04 15.14 -11.04
CA TRP A 24 13.47 13.87 -11.51
C TRP A 24 14.26 12.64 -11.06
N GLU A 25 15.56 12.77 -10.86
CA GLU A 25 16.39 11.67 -10.36
C GLU A 25 16.04 11.34 -8.91
N ARG A 26 15.91 12.37 -8.05
CA ARG A 26 15.47 12.16 -6.67
C ARG A 26 14.02 11.71 -6.59
N ALA A 27 13.14 12.29 -7.40
CA ALA A 27 11.75 11.87 -7.50
C ALA A 27 11.64 10.38 -7.85
N TRP A 28 12.39 9.90 -8.86
CA TRP A 28 12.42 8.50 -9.25
C TRP A 28 12.86 7.57 -8.12
N ASN A 29 13.92 7.93 -7.41
CA ASN A 29 14.42 7.11 -6.30
C ASN A 29 13.41 7.05 -5.15
N LYS A 30 12.75 8.17 -4.81
CA LYS A 30 11.70 8.19 -3.79
C LYS A 30 10.46 7.42 -4.21
N ALA A 31 10.00 7.59 -5.45
CA ALA A 31 8.84 6.89 -6.01
C ALA A 31 9.03 5.37 -5.98
N LYS A 32 10.22 4.87 -6.34
CA LYS A 32 10.53 3.43 -6.26
C LYS A 32 10.49 2.90 -4.83
N ILE A 33 11.01 3.65 -3.86
CA ILE A 33 10.98 3.25 -2.45
C ILE A 33 9.54 3.17 -1.95
N ALA A 34 8.74 4.22 -2.21
CA ALA A 34 7.32 4.25 -1.86
C ALA A 34 6.56 3.08 -2.50
N SER A 35 6.75 2.86 -3.81
CA SER A 35 6.10 1.77 -4.54
C SER A 35 6.46 0.40 -3.98
N ALA A 36 7.75 0.13 -3.74
CA ALA A 36 8.18 -1.15 -3.16
C ALA A 36 7.58 -1.39 -1.77
N ARG A 37 7.53 -0.36 -0.92
CA ARG A 37 6.94 -0.45 0.42
C ARG A 37 5.44 -0.76 0.33
N ILE A 38 4.68 0.06 -0.40
CA ILE A 38 3.22 -0.08 -0.49
C ILE A 38 2.84 -1.42 -1.12
N LYS A 39 3.55 -1.86 -2.17
CA LYS A 39 3.31 -3.17 -2.79
C LYS A 39 3.61 -4.34 -1.86
N THR A 40 4.67 -4.24 -1.06
CA THR A 40 5.00 -5.26 -0.06
C THR A 40 3.92 -5.28 1.04
N HIS A 41 3.46 -4.10 1.47
CA HIS A 41 2.39 -3.97 2.45
C HIS A 41 1.10 -4.67 1.98
N ILE A 42 0.63 -4.34 0.77
CA ILE A 42 -0.51 -5.00 0.12
C ILE A 42 -0.34 -6.53 0.09
N PHE A 43 0.82 -7.03 -0.33
CA PHE A 43 1.09 -8.47 -0.35
C PHE A 43 0.97 -9.11 1.03
N LEU A 44 1.55 -8.50 2.06
CA LEU A 44 1.46 -9.01 3.43
C LEU A 44 0.02 -9.05 3.92
N GLU A 45 -0.79 -8.07 3.51
CA GLU A 45 -2.20 -8.05 3.86
C GLU A 45 -2.99 -9.16 3.16
N GLU A 46 -2.87 -9.27 1.84
CA GLU A 46 -3.65 -10.25 1.07
C GLU A 46 -3.27 -11.71 1.39
N GLU A 47 -1.97 -11.98 1.52
CA GLU A 47 -1.46 -13.36 1.60
C GLU A 47 -1.25 -13.85 3.02
N VAL A 48 -1.05 -12.93 3.98
CA VAL A 48 -0.76 -13.29 5.37
C VAL A 48 -1.87 -12.83 6.30
N LEU A 49 -2.25 -11.56 6.28
CA LEU A 49 -3.14 -10.98 7.30
C LEU A 49 -4.62 -11.36 7.09
N PHE A 50 -5.19 -11.01 5.94
CA PHE A 50 -6.60 -11.20 5.62
C PHE A 50 -7.06 -12.67 5.73
N PRO A 51 -6.27 -13.70 5.39
CA PRO A 51 -6.68 -15.10 5.57
C PRO A 51 -7.08 -15.49 7.00
N TYR A 52 -6.58 -14.78 8.01
CA TYR A 52 -6.94 -15.01 9.42
C TYR A 52 -8.21 -14.27 9.86
N LEU A 53 -8.65 -13.27 9.11
CA LEU A 53 -9.81 -12.46 9.44
C LEU A 53 -11.05 -13.03 8.75
N LYS A 54 -12.07 -13.42 9.54
CA LYS A 54 -13.31 -14.00 9.03
C LYS A 54 -14.53 -13.43 9.73
N GLY A 55 -15.57 -13.13 8.95
CA GLY A 55 -16.87 -12.76 9.46
C GLY A 55 -17.61 -11.86 8.48
N PRO A 56 -18.96 -11.85 8.46
CA PRO A 56 -19.72 -11.17 7.40
C PRO A 56 -19.37 -9.69 7.20
N ASP A 57 -19.12 -8.95 8.29
CA ASP A 57 -18.73 -7.53 8.21
C ASP A 57 -17.27 -7.36 7.74
N LEU A 58 -16.37 -8.26 8.16
CA LEU A 58 -14.97 -8.26 7.74
C LEU A 58 -14.81 -8.66 6.27
N ASP A 59 -15.58 -9.64 5.81
CA ASP A 59 -15.55 -10.11 4.43
C ASP A 59 -15.92 -8.99 3.45
N ASN A 60 -16.89 -8.13 3.83
CA ASN A 60 -17.25 -6.95 3.05
C ASN A 60 -16.10 -5.92 3.00
N TRP A 61 -15.50 -5.59 4.15
CA TRP A 61 -14.37 -4.66 4.20
C TRP A 61 -13.16 -5.18 3.44
N ILE A 62 -12.80 -6.45 3.62
CA ILE A 62 -11.69 -7.08 2.90
C ILE A 62 -11.97 -7.07 1.40
N SER A 63 -13.19 -7.40 0.95
CA SER A 63 -13.51 -7.32 -0.47
C SER A 63 -13.35 -5.91 -1.04
N GLU A 64 -13.71 -4.87 -0.29
CA GLU A 64 -13.49 -3.48 -0.70
C GLU A 64 -12.00 -3.14 -0.76
N LEU A 65 -11.23 -3.48 0.28
CA LEU A 65 -9.78 -3.24 0.36
C LEU A 65 -9.03 -3.93 -0.79
N MET A 66 -9.38 -5.18 -1.12
CA MET A 66 -8.76 -5.91 -2.22
C MET A 66 -9.01 -5.24 -3.58
N MET A 67 -10.18 -4.60 -3.79
CA MET A 67 -10.42 -3.82 -5.00
C MET A 67 -9.62 -2.51 -5.00
N GLN A 68 -9.48 -1.88 -3.82
CA GLN A 68 -8.63 -0.70 -3.66
C GLN A 68 -7.14 -1.04 -3.91
N HIS A 69 -6.65 -2.21 -3.48
CA HIS A 69 -5.30 -2.68 -3.75
C HIS A 69 -4.99 -2.74 -5.24
N VAL A 70 -5.92 -3.24 -6.07
CA VAL A 70 -5.76 -3.24 -7.53
C VAL A 70 -5.63 -1.81 -8.07
N ALA A 71 -6.47 -0.89 -7.60
CA ALA A 71 -6.42 0.51 -8.01
C ALA A 71 -5.11 1.20 -7.57
N ILE A 72 -4.69 1.00 -6.32
CA ILE A 72 -3.44 1.51 -5.75
C ILE A 72 -2.24 0.99 -6.55
N TRP A 73 -2.21 -0.33 -6.81
CA TRP A 73 -1.12 -0.97 -7.53
C TRP A 73 -0.97 -0.42 -8.95
N ASN A 74 -2.07 -0.35 -9.70
CA ASN A 74 -2.07 0.19 -11.06
C ASN A 74 -1.65 1.66 -11.08
N LEU A 75 -2.08 2.45 -10.08
CA LEU A 75 -1.71 3.85 -9.97
C LEU A 75 -0.23 4.03 -9.62
N LEU A 76 0.35 3.17 -8.78
CA LEU A 76 1.78 3.14 -8.50
C LEU A 76 2.60 2.83 -9.77
N ASP A 77 2.19 1.83 -10.55
CA ASP A 77 2.86 1.50 -11.83
C ASP A 77 2.77 2.67 -12.81
N ASN A 78 1.62 3.33 -12.87
CA ASN A 78 1.44 4.52 -13.70
C ASN A 78 2.34 5.68 -13.25
N ILE A 79 2.41 5.97 -11.95
CA ILE A 79 3.25 7.03 -11.39
C ILE A 79 4.72 6.78 -11.68
N LEU A 80 5.21 5.54 -11.51
CA LEU A 80 6.59 5.22 -11.84
C LEU A 80 6.90 5.56 -13.31
N ARG A 81 6.05 5.09 -14.23
CA ARG A 81 6.21 5.41 -15.66
C ARG A 81 6.20 6.93 -15.92
N LEU A 82 5.27 7.67 -15.32
CA LEU A 82 5.19 9.13 -15.49
C LEU A 82 6.42 9.87 -14.94
N VAL A 83 6.96 9.44 -13.79
CA VAL A 83 8.20 10.02 -13.21
C VAL A 83 9.38 9.77 -14.14
N GLU A 84 9.49 8.56 -14.71
CA GLU A 84 10.54 8.21 -15.66
C GLU A 84 10.44 9.04 -16.94
N GLU A 85 9.23 9.23 -17.46
CA GLU A 85 8.92 10.06 -18.63
C GLU A 85 9.01 11.57 -18.35
N ARG A 86 9.14 11.97 -17.08
CA ARG A 86 9.13 13.37 -16.62
C ARG A 86 7.84 14.10 -17.00
N ASP A 87 6.73 13.36 -16.94
CA ASP A 87 5.43 13.83 -17.37
C ASP A 87 4.79 14.77 -16.35
N ASN A 88 4.11 15.80 -16.83
CA ASN A 88 3.45 16.81 -15.99
C ASN A 88 2.24 16.26 -15.22
N GLU A 89 1.64 15.15 -15.64
CA GLU A 89 0.56 14.46 -14.92
C GLU A 89 1.03 13.80 -13.62
N THR A 90 2.35 13.61 -13.43
CA THR A 90 2.94 12.98 -12.25
C THR A 90 2.39 13.56 -10.94
N GLU A 91 2.32 14.89 -10.84
CA GLU A 91 1.81 15.57 -9.63
C GLU A 91 0.35 15.20 -9.35
N VAL A 92 -0.51 15.22 -10.36
CA VAL A 92 -1.94 14.92 -10.21
C VAL A 92 -2.14 13.47 -9.78
N LYS A 93 -1.38 12.53 -10.37
CA LYS A 93 -1.48 11.10 -10.01
C LYS A 93 -0.95 10.83 -8.60
N LEU A 94 0.13 11.48 -8.17
CA LEU A 94 0.62 11.38 -6.79
C LEU A 94 -0.42 11.86 -5.78
N ILE A 95 -1.06 13.01 -6.03
CA ILE A 95 -2.11 13.54 -5.15
C ILE A 95 -3.30 12.57 -5.08
N LEU A 96 -3.73 12.03 -6.23
CA LEU A 96 -4.80 11.04 -6.29
C LEU A 96 -4.45 9.78 -5.48
N LEU A 97 -3.22 9.28 -5.60
CA LEU A 97 -2.76 8.11 -4.85
C LEU A 97 -2.78 8.38 -3.34
N MET A 98 -2.27 9.52 -2.89
CA MET A 98 -2.28 9.88 -1.47
C MET A 98 -3.71 10.00 -0.91
N GLN A 99 -4.65 10.51 -1.70
CA GLN A 99 -6.06 10.56 -1.31
C GLN A 99 -6.69 9.17 -1.21
N LEU A 100 -6.39 8.29 -2.17
CA LEU A 100 -6.84 6.90 -2.16
C LEU A 100 -6.28 6.14 -0.96
N LEU A 101 -4.97 6.25 -0.69
CA LEU A 101 -4.32 5.64 0.47
C LEU A 101 -4.91 6.16 1.77
N LYS A 102 -5.20 7.45 1.89
CA LYS A 102 -5.84 7.99 3.11
C LYS A 102 -7.19 7.34 3.40
N ALA A 103 -8.02 7.13 2.37
CA ALA A 103 -9.31 6.46 2.52
C ALA A 103 -9.12 4.96 2.86
N HIS A 104 -8.18 4.31 2.18
CA HIS A 104 -7.81 2.92 2.36
C HIS A 104 -7.31 2.64 3.79
N ASN A 105 -6.25 3.34 4.21
CA ASN A 105 -5.65 3.23 5.55
C ASN A 105 -6.70 3.49 6.65
N SER A 106 -7.66 4.39 6.42
CA SER A 106 -8.73 4.66 7.38
C SER A 106 -9.63 3.45 7.60
N ILE A 107 -9.95 2.68 6.55
CA ILE A 107 -10.74 1.45 6.69
C ILE A 107 -9.93 0.42 7.48
N GLU A 108 -8.66 0.25 7.14
CA GLU A 108 -7.78 -0.73 7.79
C GLU A 108 -7.60 -0.45 9.27
N GLU A 109 -7.22 0.78 9.62
CA GLU A 109 -6.92 1.14 11.01
C GLU A 109 -8.15 1.10 11.91
N HIS A 110 -9.34 1.43 11.40
CA HIS A 110 -10.55 1.50 12.20
C HIS A 110 -11.35 0.18 12.24
N SER A 111 -11.27 -0.63 11.19
CA SER A 111 -12.06 -1.86 11.06
C SER A 111 -11.18 -3.11 11.09
N ILE A 112 -10.11 -3.18 10.31
CA ILE A 112 -9.32 -4.42 10.15
C ILE A 112 -8.37 -4.62 11.32
N TYR A 113 -7.51 -3.65 11.62
CA TYR A 113 -6.44 -3.81 12.61
C TYR A 113 -6.98 -3.98 14.03
N ARG A 114 -8.16 -3.41 14.32
CA ARG A 114 -8.87 -3.65 15.57
C ARG A 114 -9.24 -5.12 15.77
N GLU A 115 -9.68 -5.81 14.71
CA GLU A 115 -10.00 -7.23 14.79
C GLU A 115 -8.75 -8.09 14.73
N LEU A 116 -7.72 -7.66 13.97
CA LEU A 116 -6.42 -8.31 13.97
C LEU A 116 -5.79 -8.37 15.36
N ASP A 117 -5.85 -7.30 16.15
CA ASP A 117 -5.31 -7.30 17.52
C ASP A 117 -5.94 -8.40 18.40
N LYS A 118 -7.22 -8.72 18.15
CA LYS A 118 -7.89 -9.84 18.84
C LYS A 118 -7.35 -11.18 18.35
N GLU A 119 -7.21 -11.36 17.04
CA GLU A 119 -6.65 -12.59 16.46
C GLU A 119 -5.20 -12.82 16.91
N LEU A 120 -4.38 -11.77 16.96
CA LEU A 120 -2.98 -11.81 17.41
C LEU A 120 -2.85 -12.27 18.87
N ALA A 121 -3.84 -11.99 19.72
CA ALA A 121 -3.86 -12.47 21.09
C ALA A 121 -4.00 -14.01 21.18
N TRP A 122 -4.65 -14.63 20.19
CA TRP A 122 -4.86 -16.09 20.12
C TRP A 122 -3.84 -16.80 19.23
N ASN A 123 -3.33 -16.13 18.20
CA ASN A 123 -2.38 -16.66 17.25
C ASN A 123 -1.21 -15.71 17.00
N PRO A 124 -0.19 -15.69 17.88
CA PRO A 124 0.98 -14.83 17.71
C PRO A 124 1.86 -15.21 16.51
N ASN A 125 1.64 -16.39 15.89
CA ASN A 125 2.44 -16.82 14.74
C ASN A 125 2.27 -15.92 13.51
N ILE A 126 1.15 -15.21 13.42
CA ILE A 126 0.88 -14.23 12.37
C ILE A 126 2.01 -13.18 12.32
N LEU A 127 2.58 -12.79 13.47
CA LEU A 127 3.70 -11.84 13.50
C LEU A 127 4.99 -12.42 12.90
N PHE A 128 5.24 -13.73 13.09
CA PHE A 128 6.38 -14.40 12.48
C PHE A 128 6.19 -14.51 10.97
N GLU A 129 5.00 -14.89 10.52
CA GLU A 129 4.66 -14.96 9.09
C GLU A 129 4.78 -13.60 8.41
N LEU A 130 4.27 -12.52 9.01
CA LEU A 130 4.42 -11.16 8.49
C LEU A 130 5.88 -10.73 8.38
N ARG A 131 6.72 -11.11 9.35
CA ARG A 131 8.13 -10.75 9.38
C ARG A 131 8.95 -11.51 8.34
N ASP A 132 8.67 -12.79 8.15
CA ASP A 132 9.48 -13.68 7.32
C ASP A 132 9.02 -13.70 5.85
N SER A 133 7.84 -13.15 5.57
CA SER A 133 7.29 -13.05 4.22
C SER A 133 8.00 -11.99 3.38
N ILE A 134 8.30 -12.35 2.14
CA ILE A 134 8.96 -11.49 1.15
C ILE A 134 8.09 -11.47 -0.09
N LEU A 135 7.81 -10.27 -0.61
CA LEU A 135 7.08 -10.08 -1.86
C LEU A 135 7.73 -10.91 -2.99
N PRO A 136 7.05 -11.94 -3.52
CA PRO A 136 7.61 -12.76 -4.59
C PRO A 136 7.79 -11.96 -5.88
N ALA A 137 8.82 -12.31 -6.65
CA ALA A 137 9.01 -11.72 -7.97
C ALA A 137 7.80 -12.01 -8.88
N GLY A 138 7.22 -10.95 -9.45
CA GLY A 138 6.06 -11.05 -10.33
C GLY A 138 4.71 -11.22 -9.63
N TRP A 139 4.68 -11.19 -8.29
CA TRP A 139 3.41 -11.17 -7.55
C TRP A 139 2.59 -9.93 -7.89
N LYS A 140 1.26 -10.11 -7.89
CA LYS A 140 0.25 -9.09 -8.18
C LYS A 140 -0.97 -9.34 -7.27
N PRO A 141 -1.73 -8.28 -6.92
CA PRO A 141 -3.00 -8.40 -6.21
C PRO A 141 -3.91 -9.43 -6.84
N LYS A 142 -4.66 -10.15 -6.00
CA LYS A 142 -5.44 -11.33 -6.42
C LYS A 142 -6.53 -11.03 -7.46
N TYR A 143 -7.03 -9.79 -7.51
CA TYR A 143 -8.07 -9.35 -8.45
C TYR A 143 -7.54 -8.50 -9.62
N MET A 144 -6.22 -8.59 -9.90
CA MET A 144 -5.59 -7.90 -11.04
C MET A 144 -5.86 -8.57 -12.38
#